data_AF-A0A919WLP5-F1
#
_entry.id   AF-A0A919WLP5-F1
#
_cell.length_a   1.000
_cell.length_b   1.000
_cell.length_c   1.000
_cell.angle_alpha   90.00
_cell.angle_beta   90.00
_cell.angle_gamma   90.00
#
_symmetry.space_group_name_H-M   'P 1'
#
loop_
_entity.id
_entity.type
_entity.pdbx_description
1 polymer ?
#
loop_
_entity_poly.entity_id
_entity_poly.type
_entity_poly.pdbx_seq_one_letter_code
_entity_poly.pdbx_strand_id
1 'polypeptide(L)'
;MNELLSDLKEAILLCPISMNPFSISLLETVMQTVLEHISLNMTFYRSMLIEENRIYLFQAKMENIIKDKLMEGWKPAQENAPLAISKELLIEYLVSAFMGIIIWSIKNDKPLSKEEISSQFSKIVAYGHLRAAGIAVEE
;
A
#
# COMPACT_ATOMS: atom_id res chain seq x y z
N MET A 1 5.17 0.59 -20.12
CA MET A 1 4.09 0.20 -19.17
C MET A 1 4.45 -1.03 -18.37
N ASN A 2 4.78 -2.17 -19.00
CA ASN A 2 5.08 -3.41 -18.27
C ASN A 2 6.38 -3.32 -17.43
N GLU A 3 7.39 -2.60 -17.91
CA GLU A 3 8.68 -2.40 -17.23
C GLU A 3 8.52 -1.65 -15.89
N LEU A 4 8.00 -0.41 -15.90
CA LEU A 4 7.74 0.35 -14.67
C LEU A 4 6.80 -0.34 -13.67
N LEU A 5 5.87 -1.15 -14.15
CA LEU A 5 5.00 -1.95 -13.28
C LEU A 5 5.75 -3.15 -12.70
N SER A 6 6.69 -3.74 -13.46
CA SER A 6 7.60 -4.78 -12.99
C SER A 6 8.55 -4.22 -11.94
N ASP A 7 9.13 -3.05 -12.18
CA ASP A 7 10.04 -2.38 -11.24
C ASP A 7 9.33 -2.05 -9.92
N LEU A 8 8.11 -1.52 -9.99
CA LEU A 8 7.27 -1.30 -8.82
C LEU A 8 6.94 -2.61 -8.09
N LYS A 9 6.60 -3.66 -8.85
CA LYS A 9 6.28 -4.97 -8.28
C LYS A 9 7.50 -5.56 -7.57
N GLU A 10 8.68 -5.50 -8.19
CA GLU A 10 9.93 -5.96 -7.58
C GLU A 10 10.24 -5.20 -6.29
N ALA A 11 10.10 -3.87 -6.31
CA ALA A 11 10.32 -3.03 -5.13
C ALA A 11 9.38 -3.39 -3.97
N ILE A 12 8.11 -3.70 -4.25
CA ILE A 12 7.12 -4.12 -3.24
C ILE A 12 7.35 -5.58 -2.80
N LEU A 13 7.74 -6.47 -3.70
CA LEU A 13 7.94 -7.90 -3.41
C LEU A 13 9.10 -8.14 -2.44
N LEU A 14 10.14 -7.29 -2.47
CA LEU A 14 11.30 -7.39 -1.60
C LEU A 14 11.00 -7.09 -0.12
N CYS A 15 9.83 -6.54 0.20
CA CYS A 15 9.43 -6.22 1.57
C CYS A 15 8.75 -7.43 2.25
N PRO A 16 9.29 -7.99 3.34
CA PRO A 16 8.73 -9.18 3.99
C PRO A 16 7.52 -8.82 4.87
N ILE A 17 6.34 -8.59 4.28
CA ILE A 17 5.12 -8.23 5.04
C ILE A 17 4.69 -9.40 5.93
N SER A 18 4.45 -9.11 7.21
CA SER A 18 3.83 -10.00 8.19
C SER A 18 2.64 -9.27 8.80
N MET A 19 1.50 -9.95 8.91
CA MET A 19 0.31 -9.39 9.58
C MET A 19 0.24 -9.74 11.08
N ASN A 20 1.18 -10.54 11.61
CA ASN A 20 1.25 -10.84 13.04
C ASN A 20 2.68 -11.23 13.51
N PRO A 21 3.36 -10.37 14.28
CA PRO A 21 3.00 -8.97 14.49
C PRO A 21 3.08 -8.20 13.17
N PHE A 22 2.29 -7.14 13.04
CA PHE A 22 2.40 -6.19 11.94
C PHE A 22 3.50 -5.17 12.24
N SER A 23 4.47 -5.03 11.33
CA SER A 23 5.57 -4.08 11.46
C SER A 23 5.20 -2.72 10.86
N ILE A 24 5.14 -1.68 11.70
CA ILE A 24 4.90 -0.30 11.27
C ILE A 24 6.04 0.17 10.36
N SER A 25 7.28 -0.04 10.79
CA SER A 25 8.51 0.32 10.08
C SER A 25 8.58 -0.29 8.68
N LEU A 26 8.08 -1.51 8.50
CA LEU A 26 8.00 -2.13 7.19
C LEU A 26 6.96 -1.46 6.28
N LEU A 27 5.77 -1.14 6.79
CA LEU A 27 4.75 -0.43 6.00
C LEU A 27 5.23 0.96 5.59
N GLU A 28 5.90 1.64 6.52
CA GLU A 28 6.54 2.93 6.25
C GLU A 28 7.56 2.81 5.11
N THR A 29 8.45 1.81 5.18
CA THR A 29 9.44 1.53 4.12
C THR A 29 8.76 1.26 2.78
N VAL A 30 7.74 0.40 2.74
CA VAL A 30 6.98 0.10 1.51
C VAL A 30 6.37 1.36 0.91
N MET A 31 5.66 2.16 1.71
CA MET A 31 5.04 3.39 1.23
C MET A 31 6.09 4.37 0.71
N GLN A 32 7.20 4.54 1.43
CA GLN A 32 8.29 5.43 1.01
C GLN A 32 8.92 4.97 -0.31
N THR A 33 9.18 3.68 -0.48
CA THR A 33 9.71 3.11 -1.73
C THR A 33 8.76 3.32 -2.91
N VAL A 34 7.46 3.11 -2.71
CA VAL A 34 6.47 3.34 -3.76
C VAL A 34 6.37 4.82 -4.13
N LEU A 35 6.33 5.72 -3.15
CA LEU A 35 6.29 7.16 -3.39
C LEU A 35 7.58 7.66 -4.06
N GLU A 36 8.73 7.07 -3.75
CA GLU A 36 9.98 7.38 -4.43
C GLU A 36 9.96 6.94 -5.89
N HIS A 37 9.54 5.70 -6.16
CA HIS A 37 9.44 5.18 -7.52
C HIS A 37 8.48 6.01 -8.38
N ILE A 38 7.34 6.41 -7.79
CA ILE A 38 6.39 7.35 -8.43
C ILE A 38 7.04 8.70 -8.66
N SER A 39 7.83 9.18 -7.70
CA SER A 39 8.48 10.48 -7.79
C SER A 39 9.46 10.58 -8.95
N LEU A 40 10.27 9.54 -9.16
CA LEU A 40 11.23 9.43 -10.26
C LEU A 40 10.55 9.32 -11.63
N ASN A 41 9.30 8.85 -11.67
CA ASN A 41 8.54 8.59 -12.89
C ASN A 41 7.23 9.38 -12.96
N MET A 42 7.19 10.58 -12.36
CA MET A 42 5.95 11.32 -12.10
C MET A 42 5.08 11.54 -13.34
N THR A 43 5.68 11.97 -14.46
CA THR A 43 4.94 12.22 -15.72
C THR A 43 4.16 10.98 -16.16
N PHE A 44 4.78 9.81 -16.08
CA PHE A 44 4.12 8.54 -16.43
C PHE A 44 2.95 8.26 -15.49
N TYR A 45 3.17 8.30 -14.18
CA TYR A 45 2.11 8.00 -13.21
C TYR A 45 0.95 9.00 -13.27
N ARG A 46 1.22 10.28 -13.55
CA ARG A 46 0.19 11.32 -13.72
C ARG A 46 -0.69 11.03 -14.94
N SER A 47 -0.10 10.71 -16.09
CA SER A 47 -0.86 10.34 -17.28
C SER A 47 -1.65 9.04 -17.11
N MET A 48 -1.10 8.08 -16.36
CA MET A 48 -1.72 6.77 -16.19
C MET A 48 -2.83 6.75 -15.14
N LEU A 49 -2.74 7.58 -14.09
CA LEU A 49 -3.66 7.54 -12.93
C LEU A 49 -4.60 8.74 -12.83
N ILE A 50 -4.19 9.93 -13.29
CA ILE A 50 -4.87 11.20 -12.96
C ILE A 50 -5.53 11.86 -14.17
N GLU A 51 -4.82 11.96 -15.29
CA GLU A 51 -5.25 12.74 -16.45
C GLU A 51 -6.53 12.15 -17.09
N GLU A 52 -7.18 12.94 -17.95
CA GLU A 52 -8.48 12.59 -18.56
C GLU A 52 -8.46 11.23 -19.28
N ASN A 53 -7.31 10.89 -19.89
CA ASN A 53 -7.08 9.62 -20.59
C ASN A 53 -6.44 8.53 -19.71
N ARG A 54 -6.59 8.61 -18.38
CA ARG A 54 -6.06 7.60 -17.45
C ARG A 54 -6.48 6.19 -17.83
N ILE A 55 -5.63 5.23 -17.49
CA ILE A 55 -5.86 3.82 -17.81
C ILE A 55 -6.33 3.09 -16.56
N TYR A 56 -7.64 2.86 -16.44
CA TYR A 56 -8.23 2.14 -15.28
C TYR A 56 -7.57 0.78 -15.01
N LEU A 57 -7.20 0.06 -16.08
CA LEU A 57 -6.49 -1.21 -15.96
C LEU A 57 -5.13 -1.08 -15.26
N PHE A 58 -4.47 0.07 -15.38
CA PHE A 58 -3.19 0.31 -14.72
C PHE A 58 -3.37 0.47 -13.20
N GLN A 59 -4.36 1.26 -12.78
CA GLN A 59 -4.73 1.36 -11.36
C GLN A 59 -5.09 -0.02 -10.78
N ALA A 60 -5.95 -0.78 -11.47
CA ALA A 60 -6.34 -2.12 -11.03
C ALA A 60 -5.14 -3.08 -10.91
N LYS A 61 -4.14 -2.97 -11.81
CA LYS A 61 -2.91 -3.75 -11.72
C LYS A 61 -2.07 -3.38 -10.49
N MET A 62 -1.97 -2.09 -10.15
CA MET A 62 -1.29 -1.65 -8.93
C MET A 62 -2.01 -2.14 -7.67
N GLU A 63 -3.33 -2.02 -7.63
CA GLU A 63 -4.17 -2.54 -6.55
C GLU A 63 -3.94 -4.04 -6.34
N ASN A 64 -3.93 -4.82 -7.43
CA ASN A 64 -3.67 -6.26 -7.36
C ASN A 64 -2.27 -6.58 -6.84
N ILE A 65 -1.23 -5.84 -7.25
CA ILE A 65 0.14 -6.04 -6.73
C ILE A 65 0.18 -5.84 -5.20
N ILE A 66 -0.47 -4.78 -4.70
CA ILE A 66 -0.53 -4.49 -3.26
C ILE A 66 -1.36 -5.56 -2.55
N LYS A 67 -2.49 -5.96 -3.12
CA LYS A 67 -3.39 -6.99 -2.58
C LYS A 67 -2.70 -8.34 -2.46
N ASP A 68 -2.03 -8.78 -3.51
CA ASP A 68 -1.26 -10.03 -3.54
C ASP A 68 -0.19 -10.01 -2.44
N LYS A 69 0.51 -8.89 -2.27
CA LYS A 69 1.53 -8.74 -1.23
C LYS A 69 0.96 -8.81 0.19
N LEU A 70 -0.19 -8.17 0.44
CA LEU A 70 -0.87 -8.25 1.74
C LEU A 70 -1.38 -9.68 2.03
N MET A 71 -1.85 -10.39 0.99
CA MET A 71 -2.29 -11.77 1.09
C MET A 71 -1.12 -12.73 1.40
N GLU A 72 0.07 -12.52 0.82
CA GLU A 72 1.29 -13.29 1.14
C GLU A 72 1.67 -13.17 2.62
N GLY A 73 1.47 -11.99 3.22
CA GLY A 73 1.78 -11.73 4.62
C GLY A 73 0.82 -12.40 5.62
N TRP A 74 -0.30 -12.94 5.13
CA TRP A 74 -1.29 -13.68 5.92
C TRP A 74 -0.94 -15.17 5.95
N LYS A 75 -0.22 -15.61 6.99
CA LYS A 75 0.16 -17.03 7.12
C LYS A 75 -1.10 -17.92 7.30
N PRO A 76 -1.09 -19.18 6.82
CA PRO A 76 -2.23 -20.12 7.00
C PRO A 76 -2.66 -20.32 8.46
N ALA A 77 -1.71 -20.23 9.41
CA ALA A 77 -1.99 -20.31 10.84
C ALA A 77 -2.87 -19.15 11.38
N GLN A 78 -3.01 -18.05 10.62
CA GLN A 78 -3.81 -16.87 10.95
C GLN A 78 -5.20 -16.88 10.30
N GLU A 79 -5.52 -17.84 9.44
CA GLU A 79 -6.86 -17.94 8.83
C GLU A 79 -7.93 -18.35 9.85
N ASN A 80 -7.52 -19.04 10.92
CA ASN A 80 -8.41 -19.50 12.00
C ASN A 80 -8.40 -18.57 13.24
N ALA A 81 -7.61 -17.50 13.23
CA ALA A 81 -7.63 -16.53 14.32
C ALA A 81 -8.88 -15.66 14.22
N PRO A 82 -9.67 -15.48 15.29
CA PRO A 82 -10.85 -14.62 15.24
C PRO A 82 -10.42 -13.16 15.07
N LEU A 83 -10.58 -12.63 13.86
CA LEU A 83 -10.48 -11.20 13.59
C LEU A 83 -11.80 -10.53 13.93
N ALA A 84 -11.72 -9.31 14.47
CA ALA A 84 -12.93 -8.49 14.71
C ALA A 84 -13.54 -7.94 13.40
N ILE A 85 -12.76 -7.95 12.31
CA ILE A 85 -13.13 -7.49 10.97
C ILE A 85 -12.83 -8.63 9.99
N SER A 86 -13.70 -8.86 8.99
CA SER A 86 -13.42 -9.90 7.99
C SER A 86 -12.12 -9.59 7.24
N LYS A 87 -11.32 -10.64 6.99
CA LYS A 87 -10.04 -10.55 6.29
C LYS A 87 -10.19 -9.86 4.93
N GLU A 88 -11.22 -10.24 4.17
CA GLU A 88 -11.50 -9.69 2.84
C GLU A 88 -11.75 -8.19 2.89
N LEU A 89 -12.57 -7.73 3.86
CA LEU A 89 -12.87 -6.31 4.01
C LEU A 89 -11.64 -5.51 4.46
N LEU A 90 -10.87 -6.06 5.40
CA LEU A 90 -9.66 -5.40 5.88
C LEU A 90 -8.62 -5.24 4.77
N ILE A 91 -8.41 -6.28 3.94
CA ILE A 91 -7.48 -6.22 2.81
C ILE A 91 -7.97 -5.21 1.77
N GLU A 92 -9.25 -5.26 1.41
CA GLU A 92 -9.82 -4.31 0.44
C GLU A 92 -9.69 -2.86 0.92
N TYR A 93 -9.94 -2.63 2.22
CA TYR A 93 -9.75 -1.34 2.86
C TYR A 93 -8.29 -0.87 2.77
N LEU A 94 -7.32 -1.72 3.13
CA LEU A 94 -5.90 -1.36 3.13
C LEU A 94 -5.40 -1.02 1.72
N VAL A 95 -5.77 -1.82 0.72
CA VAL A 95 -5.42 -1.58 -0.69
C VAL A 95 -6.03 -0.26 -1.17
N SER A 96 -7.31 -0.04 -0.88
CA SER A 96 -8.02 1.19 -1.25
C SER A 96 -7.42 2.43 -0.59
N ALA A 97 -7.08 2.35 0.70
CA ALA A 97 -6.46 3.44 1.44
C ALA A 97 -5.07 3.77 0.88
N PHE A 98 -4.24 2.75 0.64
CA PHE A 98 -2.90 2.92 0.08
C PHE A 98 -2.93 3.59 -1.29
N MET A 99 -3.79 3.11 -2.20
CA MET A 99 -3.94 3.69 -3.54
C MET A 99 -4.57 5.08 -3.50
N GLY A 100 -5.51 5.33 -2.59
CA GLY A 100 -6.11 6.64 -2.37
C GLY A 100 -5.06 7.69 -2.01
N ILE A 101 -4.12 7.37 -1.12
CA ILE A 101 -3.01 8.26 -0.74
C ILE A 101 -2.06 8.53 -1.92
N ILE A 102 -1.75 7.52 -2.73
CA ILE A 102 -0.95 7.69 -3.95
C ILE A 102 -1.62 8.66 -4.93
N ILE A 103 -2.89 8.40 -5.26
CA ILE A 103 -3.66 9.21 -6.20
C ILE A 103 -3.78 10.65 -5.68
N TRP A 104 -4.09 10.81 -4.39
CA TRP A 104 -4.15 12.12 -3.75
C TRP A 104 -2.82 12.86 -3.83
N SER A 105 -1.70 12.20 -3.52
CA SER A 105 -0.37 12.81 -3.55
C SER A 105 0.00 13.29 -4.96
N ILE A 106 -0.21 12.45 -5.99
CA ILE A 106 0.06 12.80 -7.40
C ILE A 106 -0.84 13.95 -7.86
N LYS A 107 -2.14 13.86 -7.57
CA LYS A 107 -3.14 14.85 -8.02
C LYS A 107 -2.90 16.25 -7.46
N ASN A 108 -2.31 16.35 -6.27
CA ASN A 108 -2.05 17.61 -5.57
C ASN A 108 -0.57 18.02 -5.65
N ASP A 109 0.17 17.52 -6.65
CA ASP A 109 1.57 17.86 -6.91
C ASP A 109 2.50 17.65 -5.69
N LYS A 110 2.31 16.52 -4.98
CA LYS A 110 3.09 16.10 -3.79
C LYS A 110 3.11 17.17 -2.68
N PRO A 111 1.98 17.42 -2.00
CA PRO A 111 1.90 18.48 -0.99
C PRO A 111 2.70 18.16 0.29
N LEU A 112 3.06 16.90 0.51
CA LEU A 112 3.89 16.42 1.62
C LEU A 112 5.05 15.58 1.07
N SER A 113 6.15 15.52 1.82
CA SER A 113 7.28 14.66 1.50
C SER A 113 6.92 13.17 1.62
N LYS A 114 7.69 12.31 0.94
CA LYS A 114 7.48 10.86 1.01
C LYS A 114 7.66 10.33 2.42
N GLU A 115 8.60 10.90 3.20
CA GLU A 115 8.85 10.58 4.60
C GLU A 115 7.66 10.95 5.50
N GLU A 116 7.08 12.13 5.30
CA GLU A 116 5.90 12.56 6.08
C GLU A 116 4.69 11.68 5.80
N ILE A 117 4.42 11.39 4.52
CA ILE A 117 3.30 10.53 4.12
C ILE A 117 3.50 9.12 4.67
N SER A 118 4.68 8.51 4.48
CA SER A 118 4.93 7.15 4.90
C SER A 118 4.79 6.98 6.42
N SER A 119 5.37 7.90 7.21
CA SER A 119 5.32 7.86 8.67
C SER A 119 3.91 8.11 9.22
N GLN A 120 3.14 9.03 8.63
CA GLN A 120 1.77 9.31 9.09
C GLN A 120 0.81 8.20 8.67
N PHE A 121 0.91 7.71 7.43
CA PHE A 121 0.07 6.63 6.91
C PHE A 121 0.27 5.33 7.70
N SER A 122 1.53 4.95 7.99
CA SER A 122 1.84 3.74 8.75
C SER A 122 1.20 3.77 10.15
N LYS A 123 1.26 4.93 10.83
CA LYS A 123 0.62 5.15 12.13
C LYS A 123 -0.91 5.08 12.07
N ILE A 124 -1.53 5.67 11.05
CA ILE A 124 -3.00 5.59 10.85
C ILE A 124 -3.44 4.13 10.69
N VAL A 125 -2.74 3.38 9.84
CA VAL A 125 -3.04 1.96 9.61
C VAL A 125 -2.89 1.15 10.89
N ALA A 126 -1.75 1.30 11.56
CA ALA A 126 -1.39 0.53 12.74
C ALA A 126 -2.32 0.83 13.94
N TYR A 127 -2.46 2.11 14.31
CA TYR A 127 -3.17 2.51 15.51
C TYR A 127 -4.68 2.67 15.33
N GLY A 128 -5.14 2.80 14.08
CA GLY A 128 -6.56 2.80 13.74
C GLY A 128 -7.05 1.40 13.42
N HIS A 129 -6.88 1.01 12.16
CA HIS A 129 -7.64 -0.09 11.56
C HIS A 129 -7.14 -1.47 11.99
N LEU A 130 -5.82 -1.66 12.11
CA LEU A 130 -5.24 -2.93 12.57
C LEU A 130 -5.57 -3.17 14.05
N ARG A 131 -5.51 -2.13 14.88
CA ARG A 131 -5.97 -2.19 16.27
C ARG A 131 -7.46 -2.55 16.35
N ALA A 132 -8.30 -1.95 15.51
CA ALA A 132 -9.73 -2.28 15.44
C ALA A 132 -9.99 -3.72 14.99
N ALA A 133 -9.12 -4.29 14.15
CA ALA A 133 -9.19 -5.68 13.71
C ALA A 133 -8.70 -6.69 14.77
N GLY A 134 -8.10 -6.23 15.88
CA GLY A 134 -7.51 -7.08 16.91
C GLY A 134 -6.10 -7.59 16.56
N ILE A 135 -5.42 -6.95 15.61
CA ILE A 135 -4.07 -7.33 15.17
C ILE A 135 -3.02 -6.71 16.09
N ALA A 136 -2.05 -7.52 16.51
CA ALA A 136 -0.89 -7.05 17.27
C ALA A 136 0.07 -6.26 16.37
N VAL A 137 0.55 -5.13 16.87
CA VAL A 137 1.42 -4.20 16.16
C VAL A 137 2.78 -4.15 16.85
N GLU A 138 3.85 -4.18 16.07
CA GLU A 138 5.24 -3.98 16.49
C GLU A 138 5.78 -2.68 15.86
N GLU A 139 6.43 -1.84 16.67
CA GLU A 139 7.02 -0.55 16.24
C GLU A 139 8.29 -0.76 15.40
#